data_AF-A0A2V6LF47-F1
#
_entry.id   AF-A0A2V6LF47-F1
#
_cell.length_a   1.000
_cell.length_b   1.000
_cell.length_c   1.000
_cell.angle_alpha   90.00
_cell.angle_beta   90.00
_cell.angle_gamma   90.00
#
_symmetry.space_group_name_H-M   'P 1'
#
loop_
_entity.id
_entity.type
_entity.pdbx_description
1 polymer ?
#
loop_
_entity_poly.entity_id
_entity_poly.type
_entity_poly.pdbx_seq_one_letter_code
_entity_poly.pdbx_strand_id
1 'polypeptide(L)'
;MNQVSYEVFARKYRPQTFDDLVGQTHVSRTLKNAVAQNRLAHAYLFVGPRGVGKTSTARILAKSLNCNKGPTVTPCGVCDNCREIAGGNSLDVIEIDGASNNSVEDVRQLRENVRYAPAKGRYKIYLIDEVHMLSPAAFNALLKTLEEPPEHVKFIFATTEPQKVLPTILSRCQRFDLHRIPANLIAQHLQLIAKKENITLQPAAAHAIARGAEGGLRDAESMLDQLVAFCGEKITQSDVLNVFGFTSEQTVGDLTGRILRGETPEAIDLLHKQCEAGKDMMRLMADLIAYLRDLLVFKAKPDALKEDVDPDIQKSLAAHAELITTDRLLELIDQFAGAEGRMKCAPNKKLHFEVAIIKAIQSLGQATLDEVIEKLGELRDSGSAKSVAAGADRGETKPTAQRAGVIAPGNSKTRVEEKSAPVEPQKLWERVVAKIPAHKGFVRNSASAAHVLGTEGRNFNLGFAAGDKASMDILGTQANRKFVEMLLHEITGKDWTLKLTVNEELAVKNAVVPEQSPSHDFKDEPLIREAIELFNARIRS
;
A
#
# COMPACT_ATOMS: atom_id res chain seq x y z
N MET A 1 36.46 -33.79 15.59
CA MET A 1 35.57 -32.65 15.91
C MET A 1 34.60 -32.51 14.75
N ASN A 2 33.37 -33.00 14.90
CA ASN A 2 32.33 -32.76 13.89
C ASN A 2 32.11 -31.25 13.86
N GLN A 3 32.48 -30.60 12.74
CA GLN A 3 32.02 -29.25 12.45
C GLN A 3 30.50 -29.35 12.30
N VAL A 4 29.78 -29.12 13.40
CA VAL A 4 28.34 -28.89 13.36
C VAL A 4 28.20 -27.56 12.65
N SER A 5 27.88 -27.60 11.35
CA SER A 5 27.59 -26.40 10.58
C SER A 5 26.45 -25.67 11.28
N TYR A 6 26.71 -24.45 11.73
CA TYR A 6 25.70 -23.59 12.33
C TYR A 6 24.51 -23.47 11.36
N GLU A 7 23.35 -23.92 11.78
CA GLU A 7 22.12 -23.82 11.01
C GLU A 7 21.20 -22.79 11.66
N VAL A 8 20.91 -21.72 10.92
CA VAL A 8 20.02 -20.64 11.34
C VAL A 8 18.67 -21.20 11.79
N PHE A 9 18.12 -20.69 12.90
CA PHE A 9 16.85 -21.18 13.44
C PHE A 9 15.70 -21.22 12.42
N ALA A 10 15.61 -20.22 11.55
CA ALA A 10 14.62 -20.16 10.47
C ALA A 10 14.64 -21.35 9.50
N ARG A 11 15.76 -22.08 9.42
CA ARG A 11 15.91 -23.31 8.64
C ARG A 11 15.72 -24.55 9.51
N LYS A 12 16.36 -24.58 10.69
CA LYS A 12 16.32 -25.70 11.65
C LYS A 12 14.90 -25.99 12.14
N TYR A 13 14.13 -24.94 12.44
CA TYR A 13 12.76 -25.04 12.96
C TYR A 13 11.68 -24.94 11.88
N ARG A 14 12.06 -25.06 10.60
CA ARG A 14 11.10 -25.04 9.50
C ARG A 14 10.04 -26.15 9.70
N PRO A 15 8.74 -25.83 9.68
CA PRO A 15 7.66 -26.79 9.87
C PRO A 15 7.78 -28.01 8.94
N GLN A 16 7.64 -29.21 9.50
CA GLN A 16 7.77 -30.47 8.75
C GLN A 16 6.41 -31.08 8.43
N THR A 17 5.41 -30.82 9.26
CA THR A 17 4.03 -31.31 9.13
C THR A 17 3.03 -30.15 9.16
N PHE A 18 1.78 -30.42 8.77
CA PHE A 18 0.71 -29.42 8.83
C PHE A 18 0.36 -28.98 10.26
N ASP A 19 0.67 -29.79 11.28
CA ASP A 19 0.44 -29.46 12.70
C ASP A 19 1.49 -28.49 13.25
N ASP A 20 2.67 -28.45 12.64
CA ASP A 20 3.75 -27.53 13.02
C ASP A 20 3.55 -26.11 12.46
N LEU A 21 2.52 -25.89 11.64
CA LEU A 21 2.22 -24.58 11.04
C LEU A 21 1.56 -23.65 12.05
N VAL A 22 2.30 -22.66 12.54
CA VAL A 22 1.82 -21.67 13.50
C VAL A 22 0.84 -20.69 12.84
N GLY A 23 -0.35 -20.53 13.41
CA GLY A 23 -1.32 -19.49 13.05
C GLY A 23 -2.08 -19.70 11.73
N GLN A 24 -1.90 -20.83 11.04
CA GLN A 24 -2.53 -21.10 9.73
C GLN A 24 -3.51 -22.29 9.79
N THR A 25 -4.38 -22.32 10.80
CA THR A 25 -5.29 -23.45 11.07
C THR A 25 -6.31 -23.69 9.95
N HIS A 26 -6.78 -22.63 9.29
CA HIS A 26 -7.75 -22.74 8.20
C HIS A 26 -7.14 -23.38 6.93
N VAL A 27 -5.92 -22.98 6.57
CA VAL A 27 -5.18 -23.55 5.42
C VAL A 27 -4.81 -25.00 5.70
N SER A 28 -4.19 -25.27 6.85
CA SER A 28 -3.78 -26.62 7.23
C SER A 28 -4.98 -27.58 7.25
N ARG A 29 -6.09 -27.24 7.92
CA ARG A 29 -7.30 -28.07 7.95
C ARG A 29 -7.84 -28.37 6.54
N THR A 30 -7.89 -27.37 5.67
CA THR A 30 -8.43 -27.54 4.31
C THR A 30 -7.53 -28.46 3.47
N LEU A 31 -6.21 -28.28 3.54
CA LEU A 31 -5.25 -29.15 2.84
C LEU A 31 -5.28 -30.58 3.38
N LYS A 32 -5.36 -30.75 4.71
CA LYS A 32 -5.51 -32.06 5.35
C LYS A 32 -6.75 -32.80 4.82
N ASN A 33 -7.89 -32.09 4.73
CA ASN A 33 -9.13 -32.67 4.20
C ASN A 33 -9.01 -33.02 2.71
N ALA A 34 -8.39 -32.16 1.90
CA ALA A 34 -8.18 -32.40 0.47
C ALA A 34 -7.34 -33.66 0.22
N VAL A 35 -6.26 -33.84 0.99
CA VAL A 35 -5.40 -35.03 0.92
C VAL A 35 -6.15 -36.28 1.40
N ALA A 36 -6.87 -36.20 2.53
CA ALA A 36 -7.63 -37.33 3.06
C ALA A 36 -8.74 -37.82 2.11
N GLN A 37 -9.40 -36.90 1.42
CA GLN A 37 -10.48 -37.20 0.47
C GLN A 37 -9.98 -37.47 -0.95
N ASN A 38 -8.67 -37.44 -1.20
CA ASN A 38 -8.06 -37.52 -2.52
C ASN A 38 -8.65 -36.51 -3.54
N ARG A 39 -9.07 -35.33 -3.05
CA ARG A 39 -9.63 -34.24 -3.85
C ARG A 39 -8.54 -33.21 -4.15
N LEU A 40 -7.53 -33.64 -4.90
CA LEU A 40 -6.33 -32.87 -5.16
C LEU A 40 -6.48 -31.99 -6.42
N ALA A 41 -6.42 -30.67 -6.25
CA ALA A 41 -6.34 -29.75 -7.38
C ALA A 41 -5.07 -30.01 -8.22
N HIS A 42 -5.08 -29.57 -9.48
CA HIS A 42 -3.90 -29.60 -10.34
C HIS A 42 -2.95 -28.42 -10.07
N ALA A 43 -3.49 -27.29 -9.59
CA ALA A 43 -2.72 -26.10 -9.24
C ALA A 43 -3.18 -25.47 -7.92
N TYR A 44 -2.21 -25.10 -7.08
CA TYR A 44 -2.40 -24.42 -5.79
C TYR A 44 -1.72 -23.06 -5.83
N LEU A 45 -2.33 -22.04 -5.23
CA LEU A 45 -1.73 -20.72 -5.08
C LEU A 45 -1.76 -20.28 -3.61
N PHE A 46 -0.58 -20.19 -3.00
CA PHE A 46 -0.39 -19.68 -1.65
C PHE A 46 -0.08 -18.18 -1.70
N VAL A 47 -0.94 -17.39 -1.08
CA VAL A 47 -0.86 -15.93 -1.06
C VAL A 47 -0.63 -15.47 0.37
N GLY A 48 0.21 -14.46 0.57
CA GLY A 48 0.32 -13.81 1.87
C GLY A 48 1.66 -13.10 2.06
N PRO A 49 1.82 -12.33 3.16
CA PRO A 49 3.05 -11.59 3.44
C PRO A 49 4.29 -12.48 3.50
N ARG A 50 5.47 -11.87 3.47
CA ARG A 50 6.72 -12.61 3.68
C ARG A 50 6.74 -13.25 5.08
N GLY A 51 7.38 -14.41 5.19
CA GLY A 51 7.63 -15.05 6.48
C GLY A 51 6.46 -15.79 7.14
N VAL A 52 5.24 -15.75 6.58
CA VAL A 52 4.05 -16.44 7.14
C VAL A 52 3.97 -17.94 6.86
N GLY A 53 4.92 -18.51 6.11
CA GLY A 53 5.01 -19.95 5.86
C GLY A 53 4.48 -20.46 4.52
N LYS A 54 4.41 -19.62 3.47
CA LYS A 54 3.95 -20.03 2.12
C LYS A 54 4.74 -21.22 1.54
N THR A 55 6.04 -21.06 1.38
CA THR A 55 6.96 -22.08 0.84
C THR A 55 7.04 -23.31 1.77
N SER A 56 6.93 -23.11 3.09
CA SER A 56 6.88 -24.20 4.06
C SER A 56 5.62 -25.06 3.87
N THR A 57 4.44 -24.42 3.76
CA THR A 57 3.18 -25.11 3.48
C THR A 57 3.23 -25.84 2.14
N ALA A 58 3.82 -25.24 1.11
CA ALA A 58 4.03 -25.87 -0.19
C ALA A 58 4.88 -27.15 -0.10
N ARG A 59 6.01 -27.10 0.62
CA ARG A 59 6.86 -28.28 0.85
C ARG A 59 6.15 -29.37 1.66
N ILE A 60 5.36 -29.00 2.67
CA ILE A 60 4.57 -29.97 3.45
C ILE A 60 3.53 -30.66 2.56
N LEU A 61 2.85 -29.90 1.69
CA LEU A 61 1.93 -30.47 0.71
C LEU A 61 2.67 -31.41 -0.25
N ALA A 62 3.83 -31.01 -0.78
CA ALA A 62 4.63 -31.86 -1.65
C ALA A 62 5.06 -33.18 -0.97
N LYS A 63 5.49 -33.12 0.30
CA LYS A 63 5.78 -34.32 1.11
C LYS A 63 4.56 -35.19 1.31
N SER A 64 3.41 -34.57 1.57
CA SER A 64 2.15 -35.27 1.79
C SER A 64 1.71 -36.05 0.55
N LEU A 65 1.95 -35.51 -0.65
CA LEU A 65 1.62 -36.13 -1.94
C LEU A 65 2.59 -37.24 -2.35
N ASN A 66 3.89 -37.05 -2.12
CA ASN A 66 4.95 -37.95 -2.59
C ASN A 66 5.53 -38.89 -1.52
N CYS A 67 4.97 -38.91 -0.30
CA CYS A 67 5.37 -39.85 0.74
C CYS A 67 5.15 -41.31 0.29
N ASN A 68 6.07 -42.21 0.67
CA ASN A 68 5.97 -43.64 0.32
C ASN A 68 4.71 -44.30 0.89
N LYS A 69 4.19 -43.79 2.01
CA LYS A 69 2.92 -44.25 2.63
C LYS A 69 1.67 -43.81 1.84
N GLY A 70 1.84 -43.26 0.63
CA GLY A 70 0.77 -42.71 -0.20
C GLY A 70 0.46 -41.25 0.12
N PRO A 71 -0.50 -40.64 -0.61
CA PRO A 71 -1.04 -39.34 -0.24
C PRO A 71 -1.53 -39.42 1.21
N THR A 72 -0.83 -38.75 2.11
CA THR A 72 -1.08 -38.86 3.55
C THR A 72 -1.11 -37.48 4.18
N VAL A 73 -2.01 -37.31 5.13
CA VAL A 73 -2.17 -36.06 5.91
C VAL A 73 -0.94 -35.81 6.78
N THR A 74 -0.28 -36.87 7.22
CA THR A 74 0.87 -36.85 8.13
C THR A 74 2.07 -37.49 7.43
N PRO A 75 2.86 -36.71 6.65
CA PRO A 75 4.03 -37.24 5.97
C PRO A 75 5.02 -37.80 6.99
N CYS A 76 5.66 -38.93 6.67
CA CYS A 76 6.43 -39.68 7.66
C CYS A 76 7.75 -39.00 8.09
N GLY A 77 8.27 -38.06 7.30
CA GLY A 77 9.53 -37.36 7.58
C GLY A 77 10.81 -38.21 7.44
N VAL A 78 10.68 -39.54 7.39
CA VAL A 78 11.81 -40.48 7.43
C VAL A 78 12.07 -41.19 6.10
N CYS A 79 11.14 -41.22 5.14
CA CYS A 79 11.40 -41.85 3.84
C CYS A 79 12.26 -40.96 2.93
N ASP A 80 12.90 -41.55 1.92
CA ASP A 80 13.83 -40.83 1.04
C ASP A 80 13.14 -39.65 0.36
N ASN A 81 11.93 -39.83 -0.19
CA ASN A 81 11.14 -38.73 -0.76
C ASN A 81 10.91 -37.60 0.26
N CYS A 82 10.55 -37.91 1.52
CA CYS A 82 10.33 -36.87 2.52
C CYS A 82 11.62 -36.11 2.88
N ARG A 83 12.76 -36.81 2.97
CA ARG A 83 14.06 -36.20 3.26
C ARG A 83 14.57 -35.36 2.09
N GLU A 84 14.47 -35.87 0.87
CA GLU A 84 14.86 -35.17 -0.37
C GLU A 84 14.05 -33.87 -0.54
N ILE A 85 12.72 -33.92 -0.32
CA ILE A 85 11.86 -32.73 -0.38
C ILE A 85 12.15 -31.76 0.77
N ALA A 86 12.45 -32.25 1.98
CA ALA A 86 12.84 -31.39 3.09
C ALA A 86 14.14 -30.62 2.77
N GLY A 87 15.12 -31.32 2.18
CA GLY A 87 16.40 -30.78 1.76
C GLY A 87 16.34 -29.88 0.53
N GLY A 88 15.27 -29.96 -0.28
CA GLY A 88 15.14 -29.23 -1.55
C GLY A 88 15.89 -29.86 -2.72
N ASN A 89 16.25 -31.15 -2.62
CA ASN A 89 17.06 -31.87 -3.61
C ASN A 89 16.28 -32.99 -4.32
N SER A 90 14.94 -32.92 -4.29
CA SER A 90 14.07 -33.93 -4.88
C SER A 90 14.00 -33.78 -6.40
N LEU A 91 14.17 -34.88 -7.14
CA LEU A 91 14.02 -34.87 -8.60
C LEU A 91 12.57 -34.63 -9.05
N ASP A 92 11.61 -35.04 -8.22
CA ASP A 92 10.17 -34.92 -8.50
C ASP A 92 9.54 -33.66 -7.93
N VAL A 93 10.29 -32.86 -7.16
CA VAL A 93 9.80 -31.59 -6.60
C VAL A 93 10.79 -30.51 -6.97
N ILE A 94 10.48 -29.81 -8.05
CA ILE A 94 11.35 -28.81 -8.65
C ILE A 94 10.94 -27.45 -8.07
N GLU A 95 11.81 -26.90 -7.23
CA GLU A 95 11.64 -25.56 -6.67
C GLU A 95 12.30 -24.53 -7.58
N ILE A 96 11.53 -23.53 -7.98
CA ILE A 96 11.95 -22.45 -8.86
C ILE A 96 11.66 -21.14 -8.16
N ASP A 97 12.69 -20.34 -7.99
CA ASP A 97 12.52 -18.96 -7.57
C ASP A 97 12.19 -18.11 -8.79
N GLY A 98 10.98 -17.56 -8.82
CA GLY A 98 10.48 -16.70 -9.88
C GLY A 98 11.25 -15.40 -10.00
N ALA A 99 11.98 -14.97 -8.96
CA ALA A 99 12.86 -13.80 -9.05
C ALA A 99 14.13 -14.09 -9.86
N SER A 100 14.67 -15.30 -9.72
CA SER A 100 15.93 -15.74 -10.34
C SER A 100 15.72 -16.39 -11.72
N ASN A 101 14.55 -17.01 -11.96
CA ASN A 101 14.23 -17.77 -13.18
C ASN A 101 13.00 -17.18 -13.88
N ASN A 102 13.06 -15.89 -14.23
CA ASN A 102 11.92 -15.16 -14.79
C ASN A 102 11.84 -15.19 -16.33
N SER A 103 12.80 -15.85 -16.99
CA SER A 103 12.91 -15.83 -18.44
C SER A 103 11.89 -16.77 -19.10
N VAL A 104 11.52 -16.46 -20.34
CA VAL A 104 10.61 -17.31 -21.14
C VAL A 104 11.24 -18.67 -21.42
N GLU A 105 12.57 -18.73 -21.52
CA GLU A 105 13.29 -19.95 -21.87
C GLU A 105 13.29 -20.97 -20.73
N ASP A 106 13.51 -20.51 -19.49
CA ASP A 106 13.45 -21.36 -18.29
C ASP A 106 12.08 -22.05 -18.18
N VAL A 107 11.02 -21.30 -18.49
CA VAL A 107 9.65 -21.80 -18.44
C VAL A 107 9.32 -22.70 -19.63
N ARG A 108 9.91 -22.48 -20.81
CA ARG A 108 9.78 -23.41 -21.94
C ARG A 108 10.44 -24.75 -21.63
N GLN A 109 11.63 -24.74 -21.07
CA GLN A 109 12.31 -25.96 -20.60
C GLN A 109 11.47 -26.68 -19.55
N LEU A 110 10.89 -25.95 -18.60
CA LEU A 110 9.94 -26.53 -17.64
C LEU A 110 8.77 -27.20 -18.36
N ARG A 111 8.13 -26.53 -19.31
CA ARG A 111 6.98 -27.03 -20.06
C ARG A 111 7.29 -28.31 -20.83
N GLU A 112 8.49 -28.42 -21.40
CA GLU A 112 8.95 -29.64 -22.06
C GLU A 112 9.12 -30.77 -21.04
N ASN A 113 9.72 -30.45 -19.90
CA ASN A 113 9.96 -31.40 -18.82
C ASN A 113 8.69 -31.90 -18.12
N VAL A 114 7.60 -31.12 -18.17
CA VAL A 114 6.29 -31.47 -17.59
C VAL A 114 5.71 -32.75 -18.20
N ARG A 115 6.02 -33.06 -19.46
CA ARG A 115 5.47 -34.22 -20.18
C ARG A 115 6.00 -35.56 -19.67
N TYR A 116 7.17 -35.56 -19.02
CA TYR A 116 7.78 -36.79 -18.50
C TYR A 116 7.16 -37.19 -17.16
N ALA A 117 7.02 -38.50 -16.96
CA ALA A 117 6.55 -39.08 -15.71
C ALA A 117 7.52 -38.77 -14.54
N PRO A 118 7.05 -38.85 -13.28
CA PRO A 118 7.90 -38.71 -12.10
C PRO A 118 8.92 -39.86 -12.03
N ALA A 119 10.09 -39.61 -11.44
CA ALA A 119 11.18 -40.56 -11.30
C ALA A 119 10.98 -41.54 -10.13
N LYS A 120 10.61 -41.04 -8.95
CA LYS A 120 10.43 -41.84 -7.70
C LYS A 120 9.05 -41.63 -7.05
N GLY A 121 8.54 -40.41 -7.14
CA GLY A 121 7.29 -39.97 -6.52
C GLY A 121 6.05 -40.39 -7.30
N ARG A 122 4.89 -40.05 -6.73
CA ARG A 122 3.58 -40.23 -7.40
C ARG A 122 3.26 -39.07 -8.33
N TYR A 123 3.71 -37.88 -7.94
CA TYR A 123 3.47 -36.64 -8.65
C TYR A 123 4.78 -35.92 -8.92
N LYS A 124 4.87 -35.28 -10.08
CA LYS A 124 5.89 -34.31 -10.43
C LYS A 124 5.37 -32.93 -10.06
N ILE A 125 6.00 -32.30 -9.08
CA ILE A 125 5.53 -31.08 -8.43
C ILE A 125 6.44 -29.93 -8.83
N TYR A 126 5.86 -28.87 -9.37
CA TYR A 126 6.56 -27.63 -9.67
C TYR A 126 6.17 -26.58 -8.62
N LEU A 127 7.12 -26.24 -7.75
CA LEU A 127 6.95 -25.18 -6.75
C LEU A 127 7.60 -23.91 -7.27
N ILE A 128 6.79 -22.91 -7.64
CA ILE A 128 7.29 -21.62 -8.10
C ILE A 128 7.04 -20.58 -7.02
N ASP A 129 8.11 -20.15 -6.36
CA ASP A 129 8.08 -19.10 -5.34
C ASP A 129 8.16 -17.71 -5.98
N GLU A 130 7.60 -16.72 -5.31
CA GLU A 130 7.42 -15.34 -5.81
C GLU A 130 6.97 -15.29 -7.29
N VAL A 131 5.93 -16.05 -7.64
CA VAL A 131 5.47 -16.23 -9.02
C VAL A 131 5.16 -14.89 -9.73
N HIS A 132 4.79 -13.85 -8.98
CA HIS A 132 4.54 -12.52 -9.51
C HIS A 132 5.76 -11.85 -10.17
N MET A 133 6.97 -12.38 -9.94
CA MET A 133 8.21 -11.92 -10.55
C MET A 133 8.47 -12.52 -11.94
N LEU A 134 7.69 -13.51 -12.37
CA LEU A 134 7.80 -14.08 -13.72
C LEU A 134 7.43 -13.04 -14.79
N SER A 135 8.11 -13.10 -15.93
CA SER A 135 7.75 -12.25 -17.07
C SER A 135 6.37 -12.61 -17.64
N PRO A 136 5.61 -11.66 -18.19
CA PRO A 136 4.30 -11.94 -18.81
C PRO A 136 4.36 -13.00 -19.92
N ALA A 137 5.46 -13.04 -20.67
CA ALA A 137 5.68 -14.04 -21.71
C ALA A 137 5.94 -15.44 -21.12
N ALA A 138 6.66 -15.54 -20.00
CA ALA A 138 6.82 -16.80 -19.27
C ALA A 138 5.47 -17.30 -18.72
N PHE A 139 4.65 -16.39 -18.17
CA PHE A 139 3.30 -16.74 -17.73
C PHE A 139 2.42 -17.34 -18.83
N ASN A 140 2.39 -16.71 -20.01
CA ASN A 140 1.60 -17.20 -21.13
C ASN A 140 2.08 -18.57 -21.63
N ALA A 141 3.37 -18.89 -21.48
CA ALA A 141 3.91 -20.19 -21.84
C ALA A 141 3.40 -21.32 -20.93
N LEU A 142 3.04 -21.02 -19.67
CA LEU A 142 2.46 -21.98 -18.71
C LEU A 142 0.96 -22.20 -18.87
N LEU A 143 0.22 -21.24 -19.47
CA LEU A 143 -1.25 -21.29 -19.50
C LEU A 143 -1.80 -22.56 -20.13
N LYS A 144 -1.26 -22.98 -21.28
CA LYS A 144 -1.69 -24.22 -21.95
C LYS A 144 -1.52 -25.45 -21.05
N THR A 145 -0.44 -25.47 -20.28
CA THR A 145 -0.12 -26.57 -19.37
C THR A 145 -0.94 -26.52 -18.07
N LEU A 146 -1.39 -25.34 -17.66
CA LEU A 146 -2.31 -25.19 -16.53
C LEU A 146 -3.76 -25.49 -16.92
N GLU A 147 -4.14 -25.29 -18.19
CA GLU A 147 -5.46 -25.64 -18.71
C GLU A 147 -5.64 -27.15 -18.86
N GLU A 148 -4.63 -27.82 -19.41
CA GLU A 148 -4.64 -29.26 -19.65
C GLU A 148 -3.39 -29.91 -19.01
N PRO A 149 -3.30 -29.95 -17.67
CA PRO A 149 -2.16 -30.54 -16.98
C PRO A 149 -2.20 -32.07 -17.06
N PRO A 150 -1.06 -32.75 -17.26
CA PRO A 150 -0.98 -34.19 -17.09
C PRO A 150 -1.38 -34.62 -15.67
N GLU A 151 -2.02 -35.78 -15.52
CA GLU A 151 -2.55 -36.24 -14.22
C GLU A 151 -1.48 -36.37 -13.12
N HIS A 152 -0.25 -36.72 -13.52
CA HIS A 152 0.91 -36.85 -12.62
C HIS A 152 1.55 -35.52 -12.25
N VAL A 153 1.09 -34.38 -12.79
CA VAL A 153 1.71 -33.07 -12.58
C VAL A 153 0.89 -32.22 -11.63
N LYS A 154 1.57 -31.56 -10.70
CA LYS A 154 0.95 -30.61 -9.76
C LYS A 154 1.75 -29.31 -9.73
N PHE A 155 1.06 -28.19 -9.86
CA PHE A 155 1.66 -26.85 -9.71
C PHE A 155 1.37 -26.29 -8.33
N ILE A 156 2.38 -25.70 -7.70
CA ILE A 156 2.25 -24.96 -6.47
C ILE A 156 2.91 -23.61 -6.66
N PHE A 157 2.13 -22.55 -6.60
CA PHE A 157 2.59 -21.18 -6.71
C PHE A 157 2.58 -20.52 -5.34
N ALA A 158 3.58 -19.69 -5.06
CA ALA A 158 3.58 -18.81 -3.90
C ALA A 158 3.83 -17.36 -4.33
N THR A 159 3.12 -16.41 -3.71
CA THR A 159 3.32 -14.98 -3.98
C THR A 159 3.07 -14.12 -2.75
N THR A 160 3.86 -13.07 -2.60
CA THR A 160 3.58 -11.95 -1.69
C THR A 160 2.59 -10.93 -2.26
N GLU A 161 2.47 -10.85 -3.58
CA GLU A 161 1.69 -9.84 -4.29
C GLU A 161 0.67 -10.49 -5.25
N PRO A 162 -0.51 -10.89 -4.76
CA PRO A 162 -1.53 -11.55 -5.59
C PRO A 162 -2.05 -10.66 -6.73
N GLN A 163 -2.06 -9.34 -6.54
CA GLN A 163 -2.55 -8.36 -7.52
C GLN A 163 -1.68 -8.26 -8.78
N LYS A 164 -0.40 -8.67 -8.71
CA LYS A 164 0.50 -8.71 -9.86
C LYS A 164 0.41 -10.03 -10.64
N VAL A 165 -0.26 -11.03 -10.09
CA VAL A 165 -0.48 -12.32 -10.77
C VAL A 165 -1.63 -12.17 -11.78
N LEU A 166 -1.44 -12.71 -12.98
CA LEU A 166 -2.45 -12.62 -14.03
C LEU A 166 -3.78 -13.30 -13.60
N PRO A 167 -4.95 -12.65 -13.82
CA PRO A 167 -6.25 -13.23 -13.50
C PRO A 167 -6.51 -14.61 -14.13
N THR A 168 -5.91 -14.88 -15.29
CA THR A 168 -5.99 -16.16 -15.99
C THR A 168 -5.39 -17.33 -15.21
N ILE A 169 -4.41 -17.07 -14.34
CA ILE A 169 -3.81 -18.10 -13.48
C ILE A 169 -4.62 -18.23 -12.20
N LEU A 170 -5.07 -17.09 -11.64
CA LEU A 170 -5.91 -17.08 -10.45
C LEU A 170 -7.17 -17.93 -10.65
N SER A 171 -7.79 -17.89 -11.83
CA SER A 171 -9.00 -18.66 -12.13
C SER A 171 -8.77 -20.18 -12.26
N ARG A 172 -7.52 -20.61 -12.46
CA ARG A 172 -7.13 -22.03 -12.65
C ARG A 172 -6.45 -22.62 -11.40
N CYS A 173 -6.20 -21.80 -10.38
CA CYS A 173 -5.56 -22.25 -9.15
C CYS A 173 -6.55 -22.28 -7.98
N GLN A 174 -6.40 -23.27 -7.11
CA GLN A 174 -7.02 -23.20 -5.79
C GLN A 174 -6.22 -22.24 -4.91
N ARG A 175 -6.80 -21.08 -4.59
CA ARG A 175 -6.16 -20.03 -3.80
C ARG A 175 -6.29 -20.30 -2.29
N PHE A 176 -5.18 -20.11 -1.59
CA PHE A 176 -5.07 -20.17 -0.13
C PHE A 176 -4.39 -18.91 0.39
N ASP A 177 -5.12 -18.11 1.17
CA ASP A 177 -4.60 -16.91 1.80
C ASP A 177 -4.04 -17.24 3.20
N LEU A 178 -2.74 -17.04 3.37
CA LEU A 178 -2.03 -17.12 4.65
C LEU A 178 -2.01 -15.73 5.28
N HIS A 179 -2.52 -15.64 6.50
CA HIS A 179 -2.63 -14.38 7.24
C HIS A 179 -1.36 -14.07 8.03
N ARG A 180 -1.19 -12.81 8.47
CA ARG A 180 -0.14 -12.47 9.45
C ARG A 180 -0.39 -13.24 10.74
N ILE A 181 0.69 -13.76 11.33
CA ILE A 181 0.59 -14.53 12.57
C ILE A 181 0.49 -13.55 13.74
N PRO A 182 -0.47 -13.71 14.67
CA PRO A 182 -0.58 -12.87 15.86
C PRO A 182 0.72 -12.85 16.67
N ALA A 183 1.08 -11.69 17.21
CA ALA A 183 2.32 -11.49 17.96
C ALA A 183 2.44 -12.45 19.16
N ASN A 184 1.33 -12.73 19.86
CA ASN A 184 1.30 -13.66 20.98
C ASN A 184 1.69 -15.09 20.57
N LEU A 185 1.22 -15.57 19.41
CA LEU A 185 1.59 -16.89 18.90
C LEU A 185 3.06 -16.96 18.48
N ILE A 186 3.59 -15.89 17.88
CA ILE A 186 5.02 -15.80 17.56
C ILE A 186 5.85 -15.83 18.84
N ALA A 187 5.50 -15.02 19.85
CA ALA A 187 6.21 -14.98 21.13
C ALA A 187 6.22 -16.34 21.83
N GLN A 188 5.09 -17.04 21.85
CA GLN A 188 5.00 -18.41 22.39
C GLN A 188 5.91 -19.38 21.63
N HIS A 189 5.91 -19.33 20.30
CA HIS A 189 6.78 -20.18 19.47
C HIS A 189 8.27 -19.89 19.70
N LEU A 190 8.66 -18.62 19.79
CA LEU A 190 10.04 -18.22 20.13
C LEU A 190 10.45 -18.73 21.50
N GLN A 191 9.57 -18.71 22.50
CA GLN A 191 9.84 -19.29 23.81
C GLN A 191 10.03 -20.82 23.74
N LEU A 192 9.28 -21.52 22.89
CA LEU A 192 9.47 -22.95 22.68
C LEU A 192 10.85 -23.25 22.04
N ILE A 193 11.26 -22.45 21.05
CA ILE A 193 12.60 -22.54 20.45
C ILE A 193 13.68 -22.26 21.49
N ALA A 194 13.55 -21.18 22.25
CA ALA A 194 14.50 -20.81 23.29
C ALA A 194 14.67 -21.94 24.33
N LYS A 195 13.58 -22.57 24.76
CA LYS A 195 13.64 -23.74 25.67
C LYS A 195 14.37 -24.94 25.06
N LYS A 196 14.18 -25.22 23.76
CA LYS A 196 14.85 -26.34 23.06
C LYS A 196 16.35 -26.10 22.88
N GLU A 197 16.76 -24.85 22.66
CA GLU A 197 18.16 -24.45 22.50
C GLU A 197 18.83 -24.08 23.83
N ASN A 198 18.14 -24.21 24.97
CA ASN A 198 18.60 -23.81 26.31
C ASN A 198 18.96 -22.31 26.44
N ILE A 199 18.24 -21.44 25.73
CA ILE A 199 18.39 -19.98 25.78
C ILE A 199 17.41 -19.40 26.82
N THR A 200 17.89 -18.48 27.65
CA THR A 200 17.07 -17.71 28.59
C THR A 200 16.50 -16.48 27.89
N LEU A 201 15.32 -16.63 27.29
CA LEU A 201 14.57 -15.54 26.65
C LEU A 201 13.50 -15.00 27.61
N GLN A 202 13.60 -13.72 27.98
CA GLN A 202 12.56 -13.05 28.77
C GLN A 202 11.23 -12.95 27.98
N PRO A 203 10.05 -13.10 28.62
CA PRO A 203 8.77 -12.96 27.94
C PRO A 203 8.60 -11.61 27.22
N ALA A 204 8.96 -10.51 27.86
CA ALA A 204 8.92 -9.17 27.27
C ALA A 204 9.82 -9.03 26.03
N ALA A 205 10.98 -9.73 26.02
CA ALA A 205 11.86 -9.78 24.85
C ALA A 205 11.22 -10.56 23.69
N ALA A 206 10.57 -11.69 23.98
CA ALA A 206 9.85 -12.48 22.97
C ALA A 206 8.72 -11.67 22.32
N HIS A 207 7.95 -10.91 23.10
CA HIS A 207 6.92 -10.00 22.57
C HIS A 207 7.52 -8.86 21.75
N ALA A 208 8.65 -8.28 22.18
CA ALA A 208 9.34 -7.25 21.41
C ALA A 208 9.82 -7.77 20.03
N ILE A 209 10.36 -8.98 19.96
CA ILE A 209 10.74 -9.64 18.69
C ILE A 209 9.49 -9.92 17.84
N ALA A 210 8.41 -10.41 18.44
CA ALA A 210 7.18 -10.72 17.73
C ALA A 210 6.54 -9.49 17.06
N ARG A 211 6.52 -8.34 17.76
CA ARG A 211 6.15 -7.05 17.18
C ARG A 211 7.16 -6.60 16.12
N GLY A 212 8.45 -6.80 16.42
CA GLY A 212 9.59 -6.67 15.52
C GLY A 212 9.33 -7.20 14.11
N ALA A 213 8.83 -8.44 14.07
CA ALA A 213 8.67 -9.26 12.87
C ALA A 213 7.36 -9.05 12.11
N GLU A 214 6.45 -8.20 12.59
CA GLU A 214 5.18 -7.85 11.94
C GLU A 214 4.35 -9.07 11.46
N GLY A 215 4.35 -10.16 12.21
CA GLY A 215 3.59 -11.37 11.86
C GLY A 215 4.31 -12.35 10.93
N GLY A 216 5.57 -12.11 10.56
CA GLY A 216 6.43 -13.03 9.83
C GLY A 216 7.25 -13.92 10.77
N LEU A 217 6.91 -15.22 10.86
CA LEU A 217 7.61 -16.15 11.75
C LEU A 217 9.08 -16.33 11.37
N ARG A 218 9.36 -16.42 10.06
CA ARG A 218 10.74 -16.53 9.55
C ARG A 218 11.62 -15.37 10.00
N ASP A 219 11.07 -14.15 9.95
CA ASP A 219 11.81 -12.95 10.32
C ASP A 219 12.01 -12.90 11.85
N ALA A 220 11.01 -13.33 12.63
CA ALA A 220 11.12 -13.48 14.09
C ALA A 220 12.19 -14.49 14.52
N GLU A 221 12.23 -15.67 13.88
CA GLU A 221 13.24 -16.70 14.13
C GLU A 221 14.65 -16.21 13.74
N SER A 222 14.75 -15.44 12.65
CA SER A 222 16.02 -14.83 12.22
C SER A 222 16.49 -13.74 13.19
N MET A 223 15.57 -12.95 13.74
CA MET A 223 15.89 -11.97 14.79
C MET A 223 16.38 -12.65 16.07
N LEU A 224 15.75 -13.75 16.48
CA LEU A 224 16.21 -14.52 17.65
C LEU A 224 17.61 -15.09 17.41
N ASP A 225 17.88 -15.64 16.24
CA ASP A 225 19.19 -16.18 15.85
C ASP A 225 20.29 -15.10 15.93
N GLN A 226 20.01 -13.90 15.41
CA GLN A 226 20.91 -12.75 15.51
C GLN A 226 21.14 -12.33 16.97
N LEU A 227 20.11 -12.28 17.80
CA LEU A 227 20.26 -11.91 19.22
C LEU A 227 21.11 -12.92 19.99
N VAL A 228 20.99 -14.22 19.69
CA VAL A 228 21.86 -15.24 20.29
C VAL A 228 23.31 -15.00 19.90
N ALA A 229 23.57 -14.62 18.65
CA ALA A 229 24.93 -14.31 18.19
C ALA A 229 25.53 -13.06 18.87
N PHE A 230 24.72 -12.05 19.20
CA PHE A 230 25.19 -10.80 19.84
C PHE A 230 25.25 -10.85 21.36
N CYS A 231 24.23 -11.41 22.01
CA CYS A 231 24.02 -11.34 23.47
C CYS A 231 24.32 -12.67 24.19
N GLY A 232 24.51 -13.76 23.44
CA GLY A 232 24.71 -15.10 23.99
C GLY A 232 23.41 -15.73 24.49
N GLU A 233 23.47 -16.42 25.64
CA GLU A 233 22.38 -17.26 26.13
C GLU A 233 21.27 -16.50 26.89
N LYS A 234 21.51 -15.25 27.31
CA LYS A 234 20.55 -14.46 28.08
C LYS A 234 20.12 -13.26 27.26
N ILE A 235 18.85 -13.24 26.88
CA ILE A 235 18.28 -12.19 26.03
C ILE A 235 17.22 -11.43 26.83
N THR A 236 17.49 -10.14 27.08
CA THR A 236 16.59 -9.23 27.77
C THR A 236 15.84 -8.32 26.78
N GLN A 237 14.78 -7.66 27.24
CA GLN A 237 14.02 -6.74 26.38
C GLN A 237 14.89 -5.58 25.88
N SER A 238 15.74 -5.01 26.75
CA SER A 238 16.65 -3.92 26.39
C SER A 238 17.61 -4.31 25.27
N ASP A 239 18.07 -5.56 25.25
CA ASP A 239 18.96 -6.05 24.20
C ASP A 239 18.27 -6.05 22.84
N VAL A 240 17.02 -6.54 22.79
CA VAL A 240 16.19 -6.52 21.56
C VAL A 240 16.02 -5.09 21.05
N LEU A 241 15.66 -4.16 21.95
CA LEU A 241 15.42 -2.77 21.59
C LEU A 241 16.70 -2.09 21.07
N ASN A 242 17.86 -2.40 21.63
CA ASN A 242 19.12 -1.78 21.24
C ASN A 242 19.69 -2.38 19.95
N VAL A 243 19.66 -3.70 19.79
CA VAL A 243 20.20 -4.40 18.62
C VAL A 243 19.42 -4.03 17.35
N PHE A 244 18.09 -4.00 17.42
CA PHE A 244 17.25 -3.71 16.26
C PHE A 244 16.82 -2.23 16.15
N GLY A 245 17.30 -1.36 17.04
CA GLY A 245 16.91 0.05 17.05
C GLY A 245 15.41 0.26 17.29
N PHE A 246 14.73 -0.68 17.97
CA PHE A 246 13.31 -0.54 18.30
C PHE A 246 13.11 0.40 19.49
N THR A 247 11.97 1.07 19.49
CA THR A 247 11.56 1.97 20.57
C THR A 247 10.68 1.22 21.56
N SER A 248 10.79 1.53 22.85
CA SER A 248 9.93 0.93 23.86
C SER A 248 8.50 1.48 23.75
N GLU A 249 7.50 0.65 24.07
CA GLU A 249 6.09 1.07 24.05
C GLU A 249 5.81 2.23 25.03
N GLN A 250 6.52 2.26 26.16
CA GLN A 250 6.47 3.38 27.11
C GLN A 250 6.93 4.69 26.45
N THR A 251 8.00 4.66 25.65
CA THR A 251 8.49 5.86 24.96
C THR A 251 7.49 6.35 23.91
N VAL A 252 6.81 5.44 23.21
CA VAL A 252 5.76 5.78 22.23
C VAL A 252 4.54 6.39 22.95
N GLY A 253 4.14 5.81 24.07
CA GLY A 253 3.11 6.37 24.94
C GLY A 253 3.48 7.76 25.45
N ASP A 254 4.70 7.94 25.96
CA ASP A 254 5.19 9.22 26.47
C ASP A 254 5.25 10.30 25.39
N LEU A 255 5.71 9.95 24.19
CA LEU A 255 5.71 10.84 23.03
C LEU A 255 4.29 11.26 22.66
N THR A 256 3.35 10.29 22.63
CA THR A 256 1.93 10.56 22.36
C THR A 256 1.36 11.50 23.42
N GLY A 257 1.62 11.25 24.70
CA GLY A 257 1.14 12.09 25.79
C GLY A 257 1.64 13.53 25.70
N ARG A 258 2.92 13.73 25.35
CA ARG A 258 3.50 15.08 25.13
C ARG A 258 2.84 15.79 23.94
N ILE A 259 2.58 15.07 22.84
CA ILE A 259 1.86 15.60 21.68
C ILE A 259 0.43 16.02 22.06
N LEU A 260 -0.30 15.17 22.77
CA LEU A 260 -1.69 15.45 23.17
C LEU A 260 -1.81 16.61 24.15
N ARG A 261 -0.82 16.82 25.04
CA ARG A 261 -0.76 17.97 25.96
C ARG A 261 -0.22 19.25 25.31
N GLY A 262 0.24 19.19 24.06
CA GLY A 262 0.80 20.34 23.35
C GLY A 262 2.22 20.73 23.77
N GLU A 263 2.95 19.84 24.44
CA GLU A 263 4.31 20.03 24.96
C GLU A 263 5.34 19.89 23.81
N THR A 264 5.40 20.90 22.93
CA THR A 264 6.23 20.85 21.70
C THR A 264 7.74 20.69 21.98
N PRO A 265 8.37 21.49 22.86
CA PRO A 265 9.79 21.33 23.17
C PRO A 265 10.12 19.93 23.70
N GLU A 266 9.31 19.46 24.65
CA GLU A 266 9.45 18.17 25.30
C GLU A 266 9.30 16.99 24.33
N ALA A 267 8.40 17.09 23.35
CA ALA A 267 8.20 16.07 22.32
C ALA A 267 9.38 16.01 21.34
N ILE A 268 9.88 17.18 20.91
CA ILE A 268 11.05 17.27 20.01
C ILE A 268 12.31 16.76 20.72
N ASP A 269 12.52 17.12 21.99
CA ASP A 269 13.66 16.62 22.77
C ASP A 269 13.64 15.10 22.92
N LEU A 270 12.46 14.51 23.13
CA LEU A 270 12.32 13.06 23.20
C LEU A 270 12.66 12.40 21.85
N LEU A 271 12.15 12.94 20.75
CA LEU A 271 12.47 12.46 19.41
C LEU A 271 13.97 12.60 19.10
N HIS A 272 14.59 13.71 19.50
CA HIS A 272 16.01 13.95 19.36
C HIS A 272 16.83 12.87 20.07
N LYS A 273 16.50 12.58 21.35
CA LYS A 273 17.14 11.53 22.14
C LYS A 273 17.01 10.14 21.49
N GLN A 274 15.83 9.80 20.95
CA GLN A 274 15.66 8.53 20.24
C GLN A 274 16.50 8.46 18.96
N CYS A 275 16.65 9.59 18.25
CA CYS A 275 17.50 9.65 17.06
C CYS A 275 18.98 9.51 17.40
N GLU A 276 19.47 10.16 18.46
CA GLU A 276 20.86 10.00 18.92
C GLU A 276 21.14 8.58 19.43
N ALA A 277 20.14 7.93 20.03
CA ALA A 277 20.21 6.53 20.43
C ALA A 277 20.14 5.53 19.24
N GLY A 278 20.12 6.02 18.00
CA GLY A 278 20.16 5.19 16.79
C GLY A 278 18.86 4.42 16.51
N LYS A 279 17.73 4.85 17.08
CA LYS A 279 16.43 4.20 16.86
C LYS A 279 15.90 4.44 15.45
N ASP A 280 15.12 3.49 14.93
CA ASP A 280 14.51 3.63 13.61
C ASP A 280 13.33 4.60 13.65
N MET A 281 13.51 5.78 13.03
CA MET A 281 12.50 6.83 12.95
C MET A 281 11.26 6.44 12.14
N MET A 282 11.39 5.62 11.09
CA MET A 282 10.24 5.14 10.31
C MET A 282 9.40 4.21 11.17
N ARG A 283 10.07 3.33 11.91
CA ARG A 283 9.41 2.41 12.81
C ARG A 283 8.72 3.14 13.96
N LEU A 284 9.38 4.12 14.57
CA LEU A 284 8.76 4.97 15.60
C LEU A 284 7.51 5.70 15.09
N MET A 285 7.52 6.19 13.84
CA MET A 285 6.33 6.78 13.22
C MET A 285 5.20 5.75 13.06
N ALA A 286 5.50 4.54 12.59
CA ALA A 286 4.52 3.47 12.45
C ALA A 286 3.95 3.04 13.81
N ASP A 287 4.79 2.93 14.83
CA ASP A 287 4.39 2.59 16.20
C ASP A 287 3.51 3.70 16.81
N LEU A 288 3.81 4.98 16.53
CA LEU A 288 2.98 6.12 16.94
C LEU A 288 1.59 6.05 16.29
N ILE A 289 1.51 5.79 14.99
CA ILE A 289 0.22 5.65 14.28
C ILE A 289 -0.56 4.45 14.82
N ALA A 290 0.11 3.32 15.08
CA ALA A 290 -0.52 2.15 15.68
C ALA A 290 -1.07 2.47 17.08
N TYR A 291 -0.33 3.19 17.91
CA TYR A 291 -0.78 3.63 19.23
C TYR A 291 -1.99 4.56 19.16
N LEU A 292 -2.00 5.52 18.23
CA LEU A 292 -3.16 6.41 18.01
C LEU A 292 -4.40 5.64 17.54
N ARG A 293 -4.22 4.63 16.69
CA ARG A 293 -5.30 3.71 16.29
C ARG A 293 -5.82 2.92 17.48
N ASP A 294 -4.94 2.39 18.31
CA ASP A 294 -5.34 1.61 19.48
C ASP A 294 -6.07 2.50 20.50
N LEU A 295 -5.67 3.78 20.64
CA LEU A 295 -6.41 4.79 21.39
C LEU A 295 -7.81 5.04 20.82
N LEU A 296 -7.96 5.11 19.49
CA LEU A 296 -9.26 5.28 18.83
C LEU A 296 -10.17 4.08 19.10
N VAL A 297 -9.63 2.86 18.96
CA VAL A 297 -10.35 1.63 19.26
C VAL A 297 -10.76 1.57 20.73
N PHE A 298 -9.86 1.96 21.65
CA PHE A 298 -10.16 2.01 23.08
C PHE A 298 -11.33 2.95 23.38
N LYS A 299 -11.40 4.13 22.74
CA LYS A 299 -12.50 5.08 22.91
C LYS A 299 -13.82 4.57 22.34
N ALA A 300 -13.78 3.88 21.20
CA ALA A 300 -14.97 3.29 20.60
C ALA A 300 -15.48 2.06 21.39
N LYS A 301 -14.56 1.24 21.91
CA LYS A 301 -14.87 0.04 22.67
C LYS A 301 -13.77 -0.24 23.72
N PRO A 302 -13.98 0.16 24.99
CA PRO A 302 -12.98 -0.01 26.06
C PRO A 302 -12.60 -1.47 26.34
N ASP A 303 -13.48 -2.42 26.00
CA ASP A 303 -13.28 -3.86 26.22
C ASP A 303 -12.49 -4.56 25.11
N ALA A 304 -12.24 -3.91 23.96
CA ALA A 304 -11.66 -4.58 22.79
C ALA A 304 -10.17 -4.92 22.92
N LEU A 305 -9.44 -4.25 23.81
CA LEU A 305 -7.97 -4.34 23.91
C LEU A 305 -7.47 -5.01 25.20
N LYS A 306 -8.38 -5.53 26.04
CA LYS A 306 -8.04 -6.07 27.37
C LYS A 306 -7.13 -7.30 27.35
N GLU A 307 -7.11 -8.07 26.26
CA GLU A 307 -6.36 -9.34 26.19
C GLU A 307 -4.96 -9.20 25.56
N ASP A 308 -4.69 -8.09 24.86
CA ASP A 308 -3.49 -7.93 24.02
C ASP A 308 -2.50 -6.86 24.53
N VAL A 309 -2.86 -6.07 25.53
CA VAL A 309 -2.09 -4.88 25.96
C VAL A 309 -1.65 -4.98 27.42
N ASP A 310 -0.41 -4.56 27.70
CA ASP A 310 0.17 -4.51 29.05
C ASP A 310 -0.67 -3.57 29.95
N PRO A 311 -1.00 -3.96 31.21
CA PRO A 311 -1.77 -3.13 32.14
C PRO A 311 -1.24 -1.70 32.34
N ASP A 312 0.06 -1.45 32.22
CA ASP A 312 0.59 -0.09 32.33
C ASP A 312 0.29 0.77 31.09
N ILE A 313 0.29 0.17 29.90
CA ILE A 313 -0.11 0.86 28.67
C ILE A 313 -1.61 1.13 28.68
N GLN A 314 -2.42 0.22 29.24
CA GLN A 314 -3.86 0.42 29.37
C GLN A 314 -4.19 1.66 30.21
N LYS A 315 -3.43 1.93 31.28
CA LYS A 315 -3.58 3.16 32.08
C LYS A 315 -3.22 4.40 31.25
N SER A 316 -2.11 4.36 30.51
CA SER A 316 -1.71 5.47 29.63
C SER A 316 -2.72 5.73 28.51
N LEU A 317 -3.30 4.68 27.92
CA LEU A 317 -4.38 4.80 26.93
C LEU A 317 -5.63 5.43 27.54
N ALA A 318 -6.03 5.03 28.75
CA ALA A 318 -7.16 5.65 29.45
C ALA A 318 -6.92 7.14 29.73
N ALA A 319 -5.73 7.51 30.21
CA ALA A 319 -5.37 8.91 30.43
C ALA A 319 -5.36 9.72 29.12
N HIS A 320 -4.82 9.17 28.04
CA HIS A 320 -4.79 9.84 26.73
C HIS A 320 -6.19 9.93 26.09
N ALA A 321 -7.09 8.99 26.41
CA ALA A 321 -8.44 8.98 25.87
C ALA A 321 -9.25 10.21 26.33
N GLU A 322 -9.03 10.66 27.57
CA GLU A 322 -9.68 11.82 28.16
C GLU A 322 -9.19 13.15 27.58
N LEU A 323 -7.95 13.21 27.07
CA LEU A 323 -7.30 14.45 26.62
C LEU A 323 -7.73 14.93 25.22
N ILE A 324 -8.29 14.05 24.39
CA ILE A 324 -8.59 14.35 22.98
C ILE A 324 -10.06 14.05 22.66
N THR A 325 -10.60 14.58 21.57
CA THR A 325 -11.91 14.16 21.02
C THR A 325 -11.72 13.14 19.88
N THR A 326 -12.77 12.42 19.49
CA THR A 326 -12.66 11.39 18.44
C THR A 326 -12.30 12.00 17.08
N ASP A 327 -12.88 13.15 16.72
CA ASP A 327 -12.62 13.80 15.44
C ASP A 327 -11.17 14.29 15.32
N ARG A 328 -10.63 14.86 16.40
CA ARG A 328 -9.23 15.28 16.47
C ARG A 328 -8.26 14.12 16.39
N LEU A 329 -8.62 12.98 16.97
CA LEU A 329 -7.80 11.77 16.89
C LEU A 329 -7.73 11.24 15.45
N LEU A 330 -8.83 11.29 14.70
CA LEU A 330 -8.84 10.94 13.27
C LEU A 330 -7.98 11.89 12.46
N GLU A 331 -8.09 13.20 12.68
CA GLU A 331 -7.23 14.21 12.03
C GLU A 331 -5.74 13.95 12.30
N LEU A 332 -5.37 13.62 13.55
CA LEU A 332 -3.99 13.28 13.90
C LEU A 332 -3.50 12.05 13.16
N ILE A 333 -4.30 10.98 13.10
CA ILE A 333 -3.95 9.74 12.40
C ILE A 333 -3.68 10.04 10.91
N ASP A 334 -4.55 10.81 10.26
CA ASP A 334 -4.39 11.19 8.85
C ASP A 334 -3.13 12.04 8.63
N GLN A 335 -2.82 12.97 9.53
CA GLN A 335 -1.61 13.80 9.45
C GLN A 335 -0.33 12.97 9.58
N PHE A 336 -0.27 12.06 10.56
CA PHE A 336 0.89 11.18 10.74
C PHE A 336 1.01 10.16 9.60
N ALA A 337 -0.08 9.56 9.13
CA ALA A 337 -0.07 8.67 7.96
C ALA A 337 0.42 9.39 6.70
N GLY A 338 -0.04 10.62 6.46
CA GLY A 338 0.45 11.47 5.38
C GLY A 338 1.91 11.89 5.54
N ALA A 339 2.40 12.05 6.77
CA ALA A 339 3.82 12.27 7.05
C ALA A 339 4.66 11.00 6.79
N GLU A 340 4.20 9.83 7.23
CA GLU A 340 4.86 8.54 7.00
C GLU A 340 5.08 8.28 5.51
N GLY A 341 4.06 8.54 4.66
CA GLY A 341 4.18 8.43 3.21
C GLY A 341 5.27 9.34 2.62
N ARG A 342 5.42 10.57 3.13
CA ARG A 342 6.47 11.50 2.71
C ARG A 342 7.86 11.10 3.23
N MET A 343 7.93 10.57 4.45
CA MET A 343 9.18 10.10 5.06
C MET A 343 9.81 8.94 4.30
N LYS A 344 9.01 8.07 3.66
CA LYS A 344 9.50 6.93 2.86
C LYS A 344 10.44 7.37 1.73
N CYS A 345 10.17 8.51 1.10
CA CYS A 345 10.95 9.04 -0.02
C CYS A 345 11.95 10.14 0.39
N ALA A 346 12.03 10.47 1.68
CA ALA A 346 12.79 11.62 2.13
C ALA A 346 14.22 11.25 2.57
N PRO A 347 15.23 12.10 2.28
CA PRO A 347 16.60 11.89 2.73
C PRO A 347 16.75 12.10 4.24
N ASN A 348 16.05 13.09 4.82
CA ASN A 348 16.12 13.41 6.25
C ASN A 348 14.80 13.06 6.96
N LYS A 349 14.67 11.80 7.38
CA LYS A 349 13.49 11.28 8.07
C LYS A 349 13.19 12.01 9.39
N LYS A 350 14.23 12.41 10.14
CA LYS A 350 14.09 13.13 11.41
C LYS A 350 13.36 14.45 11.23
N LEU A 351 13.82 15.28 10.27
CA LEU A 351 13.20 16.58 9.99
C LEU A 351 11.71 16.44 9.65
N HIS A 352 11.35 15.45 8.84
CA HIS A 352 9.95 15.22 8.48
C HIS A 352 9.09 14.79 9.68
N PHE A 353 9.67 14.03 10.60
CA PHE A 353 8.99 13.65 11.84
C PHE A 353 8.83 14.86 12.76
N GLU A 354 9.86 15.67 12.97
CA GLU A 354 9.78 16.91 13.77
C GLU A 354 8.69 17.85 13.22
N VAL A 355 8.67 18.07 11.91
CA VAL A 355 7.64 18.89 11.25
C VAL A 355 6.25 18.28 11.41
N ALA A 356 6.12 16.95 11.39
CA ALA A 356 4.84 16.28 11.61
C ALA A 356 4.33 16.49 13.04
N ILE A 357 5.21 16.36 14.04
CA ILE A 357 4.87 16.61 15.46
C ILE A 357 4.42 18.06 15.66
N ILE A 358 5.17 19.02 15.12
CA ILE A 358 4.83 20.45 15.25
C ILE A 358 3.46 20.73 14.62
N LYS A 359 3.21 20.19 13.42
CA LYS A 359 1.93 20.36 12.73
C LYS A 359 0.77 19.71 13.50
N ALA A 360 0.98 18.52 14.05
CA ALA A 360 0.00 17.82 14.87
C ALA A 360 -0.40 18.65 16.10
N ILE A 361 0.59 19.17 16.85
CA ILE A 361 0.33 20.00 18.03
C ILE A 361 -0.39 21.31 17.65
N GLN A 362 0.03 21.96 16.57
CA GLN A 362 -0.66 23.16 16.07
C GLN A 362 -2.11 22.88 15.67
N SER A 363 -2.37 21.73 15.04
CA SER A 363 -3.72 21.32 14.64
C SER A 363 -4.62 21.09 15.85
N LEU A 364 -4.08 20.57 16.96
CA LEU A 364 -4.80 20.38 18.22
C LEU A 364 -5.16 21.71 18.89
N GLY A 365 -4.31 22.74 18.75
CA GLY A 365 -4.54 24.07 19.31
C GLY A 365 -5.41 25.00 18.46
N GLN A 366 -5.73 24.64 17.21
CA GLN A 366 -6.64 25.42 16.37
C GLN A 366 -8.06 25.23 16.86
N ALA A 367 -8.81 26.29 17.15
CA ALA A 367 -10.24 26.16 17.46
C ALA A 367 -10.99 25.54 16.27
N THR A 368 -11.88 24.58 16.52
CA THR A 368 -12.75 24.07 15.45
C THR A 368 -13.68 25.19 14.98
N LEU A 369 -14.15 25.12 13.72
CA LEU A 369 -15.13 26.08 13.22
C LEU A 369 -16.38 26.09 14.12
N ASP A 370 -16.75 24.93 14.65
CA ASP A 370 -17.87 24.76 15.57
C ASP A 370 -17.65 25.47 16.92
N GLU A 371 -16.46 25.35 17.52
CA GLU A 371 -16.11 26.11 18.75
C GLU A 371 -16.09 27.63 18.52
N VAL A 372 -15.67 28.06 17.33
CA VAL A 372 -15.70 29.49 16.94
C VAL A 372 -17.14 29.96 16.75
N ILE A 373 -18.00 29.15 16.13
CA ILE A 373 -19.42 29.45 15.94
C ILE A 373 -20.15 29.47 17.29
N GLU A 374 -19.84 28.55 18.20
CA GLU A 374 -20.41 28.48 19.54
C GLU A 374 -20.02 29.71 20.38
N LYS A 375 -18.72 30.06 20.40
CA LYS A 375 -18.25 31.30 21.05
C LYS A 375 -18.82 32.58 20.43
N LEU A 376 -19.01 32.61 19.11
CA LEU A 376 -19.69 33.73 18.43
C LEU A 376 -21.17 33.79 18.78
N GLY A 377 -21.83 32.64 18.98
CA GLY A 377 -23.20 32.55 19.49
C GLY A 377 -23.32 33.12 20.91
N GLU A 378 -22.41 32.72 21.81
CA GLU A 378 -22.36 33.21 23.20
C GLU A 378 -22.06 34.72 23.27
N LEU A 379 -21.18 35.23 22.42
CA LEU A 379 -20.90 36.67 22.31
C LEU A 379 -22.09 37.46 21.76
N ARG A 380 -22.89 36.86 20.88
CA ARG A 380 -24.11 37.50 20.34
C ARG A 380 -25.25 37.52 21.35
N ASP A 381 -25.38 36.47 22.16
CA ASP A 381 -26.39 36.39 23.21
C ASP A 381 -26.02 37.23 24.46
N SER A 382 -24.73 37.38 24.77
CA SER A 382 -24.26 38.30 25.81
C SER A 382 -24.25 39.77 25.39
N GLY A 383 -24.26 40.05 24.08
CA GLY A 383 -24.34 41.40 23.52
C GLY A 383 -25.75 42.03 23.47
N SER A 384 -26.82 41.27 23.76
CA SER A 384 -28.21 41.74 23.63
C SER A 384 -28.85 42.25 24.95
N ALA A 385 -28.12 42.26 26.07
CA ALA A 385 -28.68 42.63 27.37
C ALA A 385 -28.09 43.95 27.91
N LYS A 386 -28.34 45.06 27.20
CA LYS A 386 -28.39 46.43 27.77
C LYS A 386 -28.93 47.42 26.73
N SER A 387 -30.25 47.45 26.55
CA SER A 387 -30.94 48.70 26.20
C SER A 387 -32.07 48.92 27.20
N VAL A 388 -32.06 50.12 27.77
CA VAL A 388 -32.93 50.61 28.84
C VAL A 388 -34.28 51.01 28.24
N ALA A 389 -35.33 50.76 29.02
CA ALA A 389 -36.74 51.03 28.77
C ALA A 389 -37.09 52.44 28.29
N ALA A 390 -38.10 52.56 27.41
CA ALA A 390 -39.38 53.25 27.67
C ALA A 390 -40.20 53.39 26.38
N GLY A 391 -41.50 53.12 26.45
CA GLY A 391 -42.48 53.51 25.42
C GLY A 391 -43.41 52.39 24.98
N ALA A 392 -44.36 52.04 25.84
CA ALA A 392 -45.51 51.22 25.48
C ALA A 392 -46.52 52.05 24.67
N ASP A 393 -47.01 51.50 23.56
CA ASP A 393 -48.43 51.59 23.25
C ASP A 393 -48.94 50.31 22.55
N ARG A 394 -50.12 49.88 22.98
CA ARG A 394 -50.91 48.72 22.52
C ARG A 394 -51.74 49.16 21.29
N GLY A 395 -52.24 48.31 20.41
CA GLY A 395 -52.36 46.86 20.43
C GLY A 395 -53.09 46.33 19.18
N GLU A 396 -53.20 45.00 19.17
CA GLU A 396 -54.25 44.16 18.55
C GLU A 396 -54.54 44.32 17.05
N THR A 397 -54.32 43.29 16.22
CA THR A 397 -55.17 42.08 16.22
C THR A 397 -54.55 40.94 15.41
N LYS A 398 -54.72 39.72 15.94
CA LYS A 398 -54.57 38.39 15.32
C LYS A 398 -55.97 37.94 14.81
N PRO A 399 -56.22 36.74 14.21
CA PRO A 399 -55.29 35.66 13.79
C PRO A 399 -55.69 34.89 12.47
N THR A 400 -54.87 33.86 12.17
CA THR A 400 -55.20 32.53 11.56
C THR A 400 -55.60 32.46 10.08
N ALA A 401 -54.77 31.93 9.16
CA ALA A 401 -54.31 30.55 8.93
C ALA A 401 -55.32 29.65 8.21
N GLN A 402 -54.96 29.17 7.00
CA GLN A 402 -55.30 27.83 6.53
C GLN A 402 -54.36 27.36 5.40
N ARG A 403 -54.01 26.08 5.49
CA ARG A 403 -53.13 25.29 4.61
C ARG A 403 -53.93 24.63 3.48
N ALA A 404 -53.34 24.55 2.30
CA ALA A 404 -53.34 23.43 1.33
C ALA A 404 -52.60 23.98 0.07
N GLY A 405 -51.72 23.32 -0.65
CA GLY A 405 -51.48 21.89 -0.85
C GLY A 405 -51.41 21.63 -2.36
N VAL A 406 -50.18 21.39 -2.86
CA VAL A 406 -49.82 20.64 -4.09
C VAL A 406 -49.95 21.36 -5.46
N ILE A 407 -48.85 21.32 -6.21
CA ILE A 407 -48.65 20.91 -7.64
C ILE A 407 -47.59 21.81 -8.31
N ALA A 408 -46.43 21.22 -8.66
CA ALA A 408 -45.51 21.69 -9.71
C ALA A 408 -45.96 21.09 -11.07
N PRO A 409 -45.44 21.46 -12.27
CA PRO A 409 -44.29 22.32 -12.59
C PRO A 409 -44.56 23.32 -13.74
N GLY A 410 -43.61 24.20 -14.06
CA GLY A 410 -43.74 25.02 -15.29
C GLY A 410 -42.77 26.18 -15.41
N ASN A 411 -41.69 25.94 -16.17
CA ASN A 411 -40.83 26.83 -16.93
C ASN A 411 -40.89 28.37 -16.79
N SER A 412 -39.65 28.90 -16.85
CA SER A 412 -39.21 30.14 -17.50
C SER A 412 -39.45 31.47 -16.77
N LYS A 413 -38.33 32.13 -16.45
CA LYS A 413 -38.11 33.56 -16.71
C LYS A 413 -36.60 33.85 -16.72
N THR A 414 -36.08 33.84 -17.94
CA THR A 414 -35.22 34.86 -18.57
C THR A 414 -34.37 35.73 -17.62
N ARG A 415 -33.06 35.49 -17.62
CA ARG A 415 -32.05 36.41 -17.09
C ARG A 415 -31.27 37.03 -18.25
N VAL A 416 -31.55 38.32 -18.44
CA VAL A 416 -30.74 39.40 -19.04
C VAL A 416 -29.56 38.94 -19.93
N GLU A 417 -29.74 39.12 -21.24
CA GLU A 417 -28.64 39.25 -22.20
C GLU A 417 -27.85 40.52 -21.90
N GLU A 418 -26.57 40.36 -21.59
CA GLU A 418 -25.61 41.45 -21.57
C GLU A 418 -24.67 41.25 -22.77
N LYS A 419 -24.87 42.07 -23.80
CA LYS A 419 -24.03 42.15 -25.00
C LYS A 419 -22.58 42.45 -24.60
N SER A 420 -21.66 41.52 -24.89
CA SER A 420 -20.25 41.83 -25.03
C SER A 420 -19.76 41.45 -26.43
N ALA A 421 -19.00 42.36 -27.04
CA ALA A 421 -18.47 42.32 -28.40
C ALA A 421 -17.84 40.97 -28.81
N PRO A 422 -17.87 40.62 -30.11
CA PRO A 422 -17.37 39.35 -30.62
C PRO A 422 -15.83 39.34 -30.56
N VAL A 423 -15.26 38.83 -29.48
CA VAL A 423 -13.87 38.38 -29.49
C VAL A 423 -13.89 36.96 -29.99
N GLU A 424 -13.42 36.72 -31.21
CA GLU A 424 -13.36 35.39 -31.80
C GLU A 424 -12.61 34.42 -30.85
N PRO A 425 -13.31 33.46 -30.22
CA PRO A 425 -12.72 32.58 -29.19
C PRO A 425 -11.66 31.65 -29.80
N GLN A 426 -11.69 31.48 -31.12
CA GLN A 426 -10.68 30.77 -31.91
C GLN A 426 -9.31 31.46 -31.85
N LYS A 427 -9.24 32.79 -32.04
CA LYS A 427 -7.99 33.57 -32.02
C LYS A 427 -7.40 33.66 -30.61
N LEU A 428 -8.24 33.65 -29.58
CA LEU A 428 -7.80 33.58 -28.18
C LEU A 428 -7.12 32.24 -27.88
N TRP A 429 -7.71 31.13 -28.35
CA TRP A 429 -7.13 29.80 -28.16
C TRP A 429 -5.81 29.62 -28.90
N GLU A 430 -5.67 30.14 -30.12
CA GLU A 430 -4.39 30.13 -30.86
C GLU A 430 -3.27 30.86 -30.10
N ARG A 431 -3.58 32.00 -29.47
CA ARG A 431 -2.64 32.72 -28.60
C ARG A 431 -2.24 31.93 -27.35
N VAL A 432 -3.18 31.19 -26.76
CA VAL A 432 -2.90 30.31 -25.61
C VAL A 432 -1.96 29.18 -26.02
N VAL A 433 -2.24 28.50 -27.14
CA VAL A 433 -1.39 27.40 -27.65
C VAL A 433 0.02 27.89 -28.00
N ALA A 434 0.15 29.10 -28.54
CA ALA A 434 1.44 29.72 -28.86
C ALA A 434 2.28 30.08 -27.62
N LYS A 435 1.64 30.39 -26.49
CA LYS A 435 2.33 30.79 -25.24
C LYS A 435 2.76 29.59 -24.37
N ILE A 436 2.42 28.36 -24.77
CA ILE A 436 2.84 27.14 -24.05
C ILE A 436 4.36 26.94 -24.24
N PRO A 437 5.15 26.84 -23.16
CA PRO A 437 6.59 26.65 -23.23
C PRO A 437 7.02 25.37 -23.97
N ALA A 438 8.12 25.43 -24.72
CA ALA A 438 8.64 24.29 -25.51
C ALA A 438 8.96 23.04 -24.67
N HIS A 439 9.30 23.19 -23.38
CA HIS A 439 9.55 22.07 -22.47
C HIS A 439 8.29 21.25 -22.10
N LYS A 440 7.08 21.72 -22.47
CA LYS A 440 5.80 20.99 -22.33
C LYS A 440 5.16 20.69 -23.69
N GLY A 441 5.93 20.09 -24.60
CA GLY A 441 5.47 19.72 -25.95
C GLY A 441 4.20 18.86 -25.98
N PHE A 442 4.02 17.96 -25.01
CA PHE A 442 2.82 17.13 -24.91
C PHE A 442 1.54 17.94 -24.68
N VAL A 443 1.57 18.95 -23.79
CA VAL A 443 0.40 19.81 -23.51
C VAL A 443 0.09 20.68 -24.72
N ARG A 444 1.11 21.15 -25.45
CA ARG A 444 0.95 21.92 -26.68
C ARG A 444 0.26 21.10 -27.78
N ASN A 445 0.70 19.85 -27.98
CA ASN A 445 0.13 18.95 -28.98
C ASN A 445 -1.32 18.60 -28.64
N SER A 446 -1.62 18.29 -27.38
CA SER A 446 -2.98 18.04 -26.93
C SER A 446 -3.86 19.30 -27.03
N ALA A 447 -3.33 20.49 -26.78
CA ALA A 447 -4.08 21.75 -26.89
C ALA A 447 -4.33 22.15 -28.36
N SER A 448 -3.43 21.79 -29.28
CA SER A 448 -3.64 21.98 -30.73
C SER A 448 -4.70 21.03 -31.32
N ALA A 449 -4.89 19.86 -30.71
CA ALA A 449 -5.96 18.92 -31.10
C ALA A 449 -7.36 19.38 -30.64
N ALA A 450 -7.43 20.35 -29.71
CA ALA A 450 -8.70 20.84 -29.18
C ALA A 450 -9.42 21.79 -30.15
N HIS A 451 -10.73 21.58 -30.32
CA HIS A 451 -11.62 22.49 -31.04
C HIS A 451 -12.34 23.40 -30.06
N VAL A 452 -12.38 24.70 -30.32
CA VAL A 452 -13.14 25.63 -29.46
C VAL A 452 -14.61 25.54 -29.84
N LEU A 453 -15.44 25.01 -28.94
CA LEU A 453 -16.89 24.89 -29.15
C LEU A 453 -17.63 26.18 -28.78
N GLY A 454 -17.00 27.05 -27.99
CA GLY A 454 -17.53 28.34 -27.59
C GLY A 454 -17.18 28.68 -26.14
N THR A 455 -17.68 29.83 -25.71
CA THR A 455 -17.56 30.30 -24.32
C THR A 455 -18.94 30.57 -23.75
N GLU A 456 -19.29 29.90 -22.66
CA GLU A 456 -20.55 30.10 -21.95
C GLU A 456 -20.27 30.64 -20.55
N GLY A 457 -20.49 31.95 -20.35
CA GLY A 457 -20.22 32.61 -19.07
C GLY A 457 -18.72 32.55 -18.70
N ARG A 458 -18.38 31.84 -17.62
CA ARG A 458 -16.98 31.58 -17.20
C ARG A 458 -16.41 30.26 -17.74
N ASN A 459 -17.19 29.49 -18.50
CA ASN A 459 -16.73 28.21 -19.05
C ASN A 459 -16.13 28.40 -20.44
N PHE A 460 -14.91 27.88 -20.61
CA PHE A 460 -14.27 27.76 -21.92
C PHE A 460 -14.42 26.31 -22.40
N ASN A 461 -15.26 26.10 -23.42
CA ASN A 461 -15.65 24.76 -23.86
C ASN A 461 -14.75 24.29 -25.01
N LEU A 462 -14.04 23.20 -24.79
CA LEU A 462 -13.16 22.54 -25.75
C LEU A 462 -13.72 21.16 -26.13
N GLY A 463 -13.82 20.93 -27.43
CA GLY A 463 -14.23 19.67 -28.05
C GLY A 463 -13.04 18.89 -28.58
N PHE A 464 -13.03 17.58 -28.36
CA PHE A 464 -12.08 16.64 -28.97
C PHE A 464 -12.85 15.67 -29.87
N ALA A 465 -12.26 15.31 -31.01
CA ALA A 465 -12.77 14.25 -31.88
C ALA A 465 -12.63 12.88 -31.19
N ALA A 466 -13.44 11.89 -31.58
CA ALA A 466 -13.47 10.57 -30.94
C ALA A 466 -12.10 9.84 -30.95
N GLY A 467 -11.23 10.13 -31.93
CA GLY A 467 -9.87 9.60 -32.02
C GLY A 467 -8.85 10.25 -31.07
N ASP A 468 -9.14 11.42 -30.51
CA ASP A 468 -8.22 12.23 -29.71
C ASP A 468 -8.47 12.12 -28.19
N LYS A 469 -9.12 11.04 -27.74
CA LYS A 469 -9.46 10.80 -26.33
C LYS A 469 -8.22 10.81 -25.42
N ALA A 470 -7.08 10.32 -25.90
CA ALA A 470 -5.82 10.36 -25.17
C ALA A 470 -5.31 11.80 -24.94
N SER A 471 -5.52 12.70 -25.91
CA SER A 471 -5.17 14.13 -25.77
C SER A 471 -6.09 14.85 -24.80
N MET A 472 -7.37 14.46 -24.74
CA MET A 472 -8.32 14.96 -23.75
C MET A 472 -7.92 14.57 -22.33
N ASP A 473 -7.50 13.32 -22.09
CA ASP A 473 -7.10 12.85 -20.76
C ASP A 473 -5.83 13.56 -20.25
N ILE A 474 -4.88 13.83 -21.16
CA ILE A 474 -3.67 14.60 -20.83
C ILE A 474 -4.03 16.04 -20.42
N LEU A 475 -4.94 16.70 -21.13
CA LEU A 475 -5.42 18.04 -20.80
C LEU A 475 -6.33 18.08 -19.57
N GLY A 476 -7.05 16.98 -19.31
CA GLY A 476 -7.96 16.82 -18.18
C GLY A 476 -7.27 16.58 -16.84
N THR A 477 -5.97 16.29 -16.83
CA THR A 477 -5.18 16.13 -15.61
C THR A 477 -5.19 17.44 -14.79
N GLN A 478 -5.45 17.36 -13.48
CA GLN A 478 -5.64 18.52 -12.60
C GLN A 478 -4.52 19.58 -12.69
N ALA A 479 -3.27 19.15 -12.86
CA ALA A 479 -2.12 20.02 -13.02
C ALA A 479 -2.11 20.77 -14.37
N ASN A 480 -2.50 20.10 -15.47
CA ASN A 480 -2.51 20.68 -16.82
C ASN A 480 -3.71 21.61 -16.99
N ARG A 481 -4.88 21.24 -16.44
CA ARG A 481 -6.06 22.09 -16.44
C ARG A 481 -5.80 23.42 -15.71
N LYS A 482 -5.26 23.38 -14.49
CA LYS A 482 -4.89 24.59 -13.75
C LYS A 482 -3.86 25.46 -14.49
N PHE A 483 -2.92 24.83 -15.18
CA PHE A 483 -1.92 25.54 -15.98
C PHE A 483 -2.55 26.29 -17.18
N VAL A 484 -3.50 25.67 -17.87
CA VAL A 484 -4.21 26.31 -19.00
C VAL A 484 -5.17 27.39 -18.50
N GLU A 485 -5.85 27.18 -17.37
CA GLU A 485 -6.71 28.18 -16.73
C GLU A 485 -5.89 29.42 -16.29
N MET A 486 -4.68 29.21 -15.76
CA MET A 486 -3.75 30.30 -15.43
C MET A 486 -3.30 31.09 -16.68
N LEU A 487 -2.99 30.41 -17.79
CA LEU A 487 -2.62 31.07 -19.05
C LEU A 487 -3.81 31.85 -19.66
N LEU A 488 -5.02 31.30 -19.56
CA LEU A 488 -6.25 32.00 -19.97
C LEU A 488 -6.50 33.25 -19.12
N HIS A 489 -6.27 33.18 -17.81
CA HIS A 489 -6.35 34.35 -16.92
C HIS A 489 -5.31 35.41 -17.30
N GLU A 490 -4.06 35.02 -17.57
CA GLU A 490 -2.99 35.95 -17.94
C GLU A 490 -3.26 36.67 -19.27
N ILE A 491 -3.91 36.00 -20.24
CA ILE A 491 -4.20 36.55 -21.57
C ILE A 491 -5.48 37.38 -21.60
N THR A 492 -6.50 37.01 -20.82
CA THR A 492 -7.84 37.63 -20.89
C THR A 492 -8.20 38.50 -19.69
N GLY A 493 -7.44 38.41 -18.59
CA GLY A 493 -7.72 39.11 -17.33
C GLY A 493 -9.00 38.63 -16.61
N LYS A 494 -9.53 37.45 -16.97
CA LYS A 494 -10.75 36.86 -16.41
C LYS A 494 -10.49 35.42 -15.96
N ASP A 495 -11.16 35.00 -14.88
CA ASP A 495 -11.15 33.61 -14.44
C ASP A 495 -12.01 32.73 -15.35
N TRP A 496 -11.36 31.80 -16.05
CA TRP A 496 -12.02 30.81 -16.89
C TRP A 496 -11.93 29.41 -16.27
N THR A 497 -13.01 28.64 -16.40
CA THR A 497 -13.05 27.22 -16.05
C THR A 497 -13.07 26.39 -17.35
N LEU A 498 -12.12 25.46 -17.49
CA LEU A 498 -11.99 24.65 -18.69
C LEU A 498 -13.00 23.49 -18.68
N LYS A 499 -13.86 23.36 -19.70
CA LYS A 499 -14.72 22.17 -19.87
C LYS A 499 -14.31 21.42 -21.13
N LEU A 500 -14.01 20.13 -20.96
CA LEU A 500 -13.58 19.22 -22.03
C LEU A 500 -14.77 18.32 -22.39
N THR A 501 -15.08 18.21 -23.67
CA THR A 501 -16.17 17.37 -24.19
C THR A 501 -15.66 16.57 -25.40
N VAL A 502 -16.12 15.34 -25.54
CA VAL A 502 -15.91 14.54 -26.75
C VAL A 502 -17.12 14.73 -27.64
N ASN A 503 -16.91 15.07 -28.91
CA ASN A 503 -17.99 15.21 -29.87
C ASN A 503 -17.72 14.36 -31.11
N GLU A 504 -18.64 13.45 -31.44
CA GLU A 504 -18.48 12.43 -32.49
C GLU A 504 -18.64 13.02 -33.91
N GLU A 505 -19.25 14.21 -34.03
CA GLU A 505 -19.45 14.92 -35.29
C GLU A 505 -18.26 15.80 -35.71
N LEU A 506 -17.20 15.92 -34.88
CA LEU A 506 -16.01 16.73 -35.19
C LEU A 506 -15.01 15.94 -36.04
N ALA A 507 -14.66 16.49 -37.20
CA ALA A 507 -13.58 15.99 -38.03
C ALA A 507 -12.24 16.06 -37.26
N VAL A 508 -11.44 15.00 -37.32
CA VAL A 508 -10.08 14.98 -36.78
C VAL A 508 -9.28 16.09 -37.48
N LYS A 509 -8.87 17.12 -36.74
CA LYS A 509 -7.85 18.03 -37.23
C LYS A 509 -6.57 17.23 -37.29
N ASN A 510 -6.16 16.85 -38.50
CA ASN A 510 -4.83 16.37 -38.75
C ASN A 510 -3.87 17.35 -38.07
N ALA A 511 -3.24 16.90 -36.98
CA ALA A 511 -2.06 17.57 -36.48
C ALA A 511 -1.18 17.80 -37.70
N VAL A 512 -0.71 19.04 -37.87
CA VAL A 512 0.32 19.37 -38.83
C VAL A 512 1.51 18.47 -38.48
N VAL A 513 1.58 17.33 -39.16
CA VAL A 513 2.80 16.58 -39.37
C VAL A 513 3.68 17.59 -40.09
N PRO A 514 4.84 17.99 -39.53
CA PRO A 514 5.79 18.74 -40.33
C PRO A 514 6.05 17.89 -41.57
N GLU A 515 5.75 18.48 -42.73
CA GLU A 515 6.18 17.95 -44.00
C GLU A 515 7.61 17.45 -43.87
N GLN A 516 7.85 16.31 -44.52
CA GLN A 516 9.16 15.74 -44.78
C GLN A 516 10.19 16.85 -45.00
N SER A 517 10.93 17.16 -43.95
CA SER A 517 12.22 17.83 -44.07
C SER A 517 13.16 16.75 -44.64
N PRO A 518 14.01 17.09 -45.61
CA PRO A 518 14.87 16.10 -46.27
C PRO A 518 15.69 15.38 -45.20
N SER A 519 15.99 14.10 -45.43
CA SER A 519 16.88 13.29 -44.61
C SER A 519 18.14 14.09 -44.22
N HIS A 520 18.11 14.70 -43.05
CA HIS A 520 19.29 15.28 -42.45
C HIS A 520 20.03 14.10 -41.84
N ASP A 521 21.16 13.73 -42.44
CA ASP A 521 22.03 12.68 -41.93
C ASP A 521 22.54 13.13 -40.55
N PHE A 522 21.90 12.69 -39.47
CA PHE A 522 22.30 12.96 -38.07
C PHE A 522 23.69 12.40 -37.73
N LYS A 523 24.36 11.75 -38.67
CA LYS A 523 25.72 11.21 -38.57
C LYS A 523 26.81 12.29 -38.63
N ASP A 524 26.47 13.49 -39.10
CA ASP A 524 27.44 14.57 -39.32
C ASP A 524 27.38 15.70 -38.28
N GLU A 525 26.50 15.61 -37.28
CA GLU A 525 26.52 16.55 -36.15
C GLU A 525 27.74 16.29 -35.24
N PRO A 526 28.57 17.31 -34.95
CA PRO A 526 29.82 17.15 -34.21
C PRO A 526 29.61 16.62 -32.77
N LEU A 527 28.50 17.00 -32.13
CA LEU A 527 28.13 16.55 -30.78
C LEU A 527 27.76 15.05 -30.73
N ILE A 528 27.16 14.52 -31.81
CA ILE A 528 26.77 13.10 -31.88
C ILE A 528 28.00 12.23 -32.14
N ARG A 529 28.97 12.71 -32.93
CA ARG A 529 30.26 12.01 -33.11
C ARG A 529 31.07 11.96 -31.82
N GLU A 530 31.14 13.06 -31.07
CA GLU A 530 31.77 13.08 -29.75
C GLU A 530 31.11 12.06 -28.81
N ALA A 531 29.78 12.00 -28.79
CA ALA A 531 29.06 11.03 -27.96
C ALA A 531 29.28 9.58 -28.41
N ILE A 532 29.37 9.31 -29.71
CA ILE A 532 29.65 7.96 -30.23
C ILE A 532 31.07 7.51 -29.87
N GLU A 533 32.07 8.39 -29.95
CA GLU A 533 33.44 8.10 -29.54
C GLU A 533 33.58 7.94 -28.03
N LEU A 534 32.89 8.77 -27.23
CA LEU A 534 32.93 8.67 -25.77
C LEU A 534 32.26 7.40 -25.22
N PHE A 535 31.18 6.95 -25.85
CA PHE A 535 30.33 5.86 -25.34
C PHE A 535 30.40 4.57 -26.16
N ASN A 536 31.20 4.51 -27.21
CA ASN A 536 31.43 3.33 -28.05
C ASN A 536 30.11 2.71 -28.56
N ALA A 537 29.13 3.55 -28.89
CA ALA A 537 27.76 3.16 -29.19
C ALA A 537 27.52 2.97 -30.70
N ARG A 538 26.67 2.01 -31.08
CA ARG A 538 26.19 1.84 -32.47
C ARG A 538 24.75 2.30 -32.60
N ILE A 539 24.47 3.16 -33.59
CA ILE A 539 23.11 3.58 -33.93
C ILE A 539 22.42 2.42 -34.66
N ARG A 540 21.33 1.88 -34.10
CA ARG A 540 20.42 0.98 -34.83
C ARG A 540 19.39 1.83 -35.58
N SER A 541 19.28 1.58 -36.89
CA SER A 541 18.27 2.16 -37.79
C SER A 541 16.86 1.74 -37.44
#